data_AF-A0A0Q6P608-F1
#
_entry.id   AF-A0A0Q6P608-F1
#
_cell.length_a   1.000
_cell.length_b   1.000
_cell.length_c   1.000
_cell.angle_alpha   90.00
_cell.angle_beta   90.00
_cell.angle_gamma   90.00
#
_symmetry.space_group_name_H-M   'P 1'
#
loop_
_entity.id
_entity.type
_entity.pdbx_description
1 polymer ?
#
loop_
_entity_poly.entity_id
_entity_poly.type
_entity_poly.pdbx_seq_one_letter_code
_entity_poly.pdbx_strand_id
1 'polypeptide(L)'
;MMIMDRLEHDFGRILSGPDIRRHVVGRRVSANRLDADGIPIAPADDSPLTTRLREELLLQAQTRLPITYARLAESMVGSEATGVIRGALEQLMDDDADEGLPLLAAVAVKSLDPGLPAPWFFRKAKDIGLFVGDPVDLEAYAFHAREFYRAIHLHAGNGQGSGATLPPVLPPASR
;
A
#
# COMPACT_ATOMS: atom_id res chain seq x y z
N MET A 1 -23.22 19.44 -3.07
CA MET A 1 -21.96 19.42 -2.28
C MET A 1 -22.21 18.58 -1.04
N MET A 2 -21.31 17.63 -0.71
CA MET A 2 -21.33 16.66 0.41
C MET A 2 -21.91 15.25 0.14
N ILE A 3 -21.15 14.41 -0.56
CA ILE A 3 -21.29 12.93 -0.54
C ILE A 3 -19.94 12.19 -0.64
N MET A 4 -18.83 12.84 -0.25
CA MET A 4 -17.49 12.22 -0.34
C MET A 4 -16.83 11.88 1.00
N ASP A 5 -17.52 12.04 2.14
CA ASP A 5 -16.95 11.75 3.47
C ASP A 5 -17.31 10.38 4.04
N ARG A 6 -18.24 9.63 3.41
CA ARG A 6 -18.73 8.36 3.98
C ARG A 6 -17.81 7.15 3.77
N LEU A 7 -16.79 7.28 2.91
CA LEU A 7 -15.81 6.20 2.65
C LEU A 7 -14.58 6.23 3.58
N GLU A 8 -14.33 7.34 4.29
CA GLU A 8 -13.33 7.40 5.37
C GLU A 8 -13.88 6.84 6.70
N HIS A 9 -15.21 6.70 6.82
CA HIS A 9 -15.89 6.25 8.06
C HIS A 9 -15.64 4.79 8.44
N ASP A 10 -15.15 3.96 7.52
CA ASP A 10 -14.89 2.53 7.79
C ASP A 10 -13.54 2.31 8.51
N PHE A 11 -12.60 3.24 8.36
CA PHE A 11 -11.40 3.28 9.20
C PHE A 11 -11.71 3.74 10.63
N GLY A 12 -12.71 4.60 10.81
CA GLY A 12 -13.07 5.16 12.12
C GLY A 12 -13.97 4.28 13.00
N ARG A 13 -14.76 3.38 12.40
CA ARG A 13 -15.71 2.53 13.17
C ARG A 13 -15.08 1.31 13.84
N ILE A 14 -13.91 0.88 13.42
CA ILE A 14 -13.27 -0.33 13.98
C ILE A 14 -12.54 -0.03 15.31
N LEU A 15 -12.26 1.24 15.63
CA LEU A 15 -11.51 1.61 16.85
C LEU A 15 -12.18 2.68 17.74
N SER A 16 -13.47 2.99 17.55
CA SER A 16 -14.22 3.83 18.50
C SER A 16 -14.87 2.99 19.60
N GLY A 17 -14.06 2.51 20.54
CA GLY A 17 -14.45 2.19 21.93
C GLY A 17 -13.87 3.26 22.87
N PRO A 18 -14.56 3.67 23.94
CA PRO A 18 -14.20 4.88 24.69
C PRO A 18 -12.99 4.68 25.61
N ASP A 19 -12.29 5.79 25.84
CA ASP A 19 -11.30 6.04 26.90
C ASP A 19 -10.01 5.20 26.92
N ILE A 20 -8.89 5.81 26.48
CA ILE A 20 -7.73 6.04 27.36
C ILE A 20 -7.09 7.39 26.98
N ARG A 21 -7.48 8.45 27.72
CA ARG A 21 -6.58 9.60 27.93
C ARG A 21 -5.42 9.15 28.80
N ARG A 22 -4.19 9.13 28.28
CA ARG A 22 -2.99 9.22 29.12
C ARG A 22 -1.96 10.17 28.49
N HIS A 23 -1.71 11.24 29.23
CA HIS A 23 -0.61 12.18 29.07
C HIS A 23 0.74 11.49 28.86
N VAL A 24 1.51 11.97 27.89
CA VAL A 24 2.97 12.15 28.07
C VAL A 24 3.34 13.55 27.62
N VAL A 25 3.82 14.32 28.60
CA VAL A 25 4.43 15.63 28.46
C VAL A 25 5.85 15.47 27.92
N GLY A 26 6.17 16.29 26.92
CA GLY A 26 7.47 16.97 26.82
C GLY A 26 8.68 16.17 26.36
N ARG A 27 9.12 16.40 25.11
CA ARG A 27 10.53 16.67 24.83
C ARG A 27 10.71 17.42 23.51
N ARG A 28 11.00 18.72 23.61
CA ARG A 28 11.79 19.43 22.57
C ARG A 28 13.21 18.88 22.63
N VAL A 29 13.74 18.39 21.52
CA VAL A 29 15.18 18.48 21.22
C VAL A 29 15.35 18.75 19.72
N SER A 30 16.02 19.86 19.47
CA SER A 30 16.58 20.31 18.19
C SER A 30 17.82 19.49 17.84
N ALA A 31 18.02 19.17 16.57
CA ALA A 31 19.35 19.06 15.98
C ALA A 31 19.26 19.14 14.46
N ASN A 32 19.35 20.36 13.94
CA ASN A 32 20.00 20.59 12.66
C ASN A 32 21.48 20.18 12.87
N ARG A 33 21.91 19.06 12.31
CA ARG A 33 23.32 18.68 12.25
C ARG A 33 23.71 18.53 10.79
N LEU A 34 24.52 19.49 10.34
CA LEU A 34 25.30 19.42 9.11
C LEU A 34 26.50 18.50 9.39
N ASP A 35 26.68 17.46 8.58
CA ASP A 35 27.88 16.62 8.59
C ASP A 35 28.91 17.14 7.58
N ALA A 36 30.19 16.92 7.89
CA ALA A 36 31.34 17.57 7.27
C ALA A 36 32.01 16.78 6.12
N ASP A 37 31.41 15.70 5.63
CA ASP A 37 32.10 14.75 4.72
C ASP A 37 31.64 14.74 3.26
N GLY A 38 30.69 15.59 2.84
CA GLY A 38 30.43 15.81 1.40
C GLY A 38 30.08 14.57 0.57
N ILE A 39 29.66 13.47 1.19
CA ILE A 39 29.09 12.31 0.49
C ILE A 39 27.59 12.55 0.36
N PRO A 40 27.02 12.58 -0.86
CA PRO A 40 25.58 12.53 -1.03
C PRO A 40 25.11 11.15 -0.57
N ILE A 41 24.66 11.05 0.67
CA ILE A 41 23.77 9.96 1.07
C ILE A 41 22.46 10.27 0.35
N ALA A 42 22.09 9.47 -0.64
CA ALA A 42 20.78 9.54 -1.27
C ALA A 42 19.71 9.61 -0.16
N PRO A 43 18.65 10.43 -0.29
CA PRO A 43 17.63 10.52 0.74
C PRO A 43 16.70 9.31 0.64
N ALA A 44 17.19 8.12 0.97
CA ALA A 44 16.36 6.99 1.34
C ALA A 44 15.99 7.19 2.81
N ASP A 45 15.15 8.20 3.10
CA ASP A 45 14.50 8.28 4.39
C ASP A 45 13.30 7.30 4.35
N ASP A 46 13.62 6.02 4.15
CA ASP A 46 12.71 4.91 4.36
C ASP A 46 12.36 4.96 5.84
N SER A 47 11.24 5.61 6.15
CA SER A 47 10.72 5.62 7.50
C SER A 47 10.71 4.17 8.00
N PRO A 48 11.16 3.88 9.23
CA PRO A 48 11.18 2.52 9.76
C PRO A 48 9.80 1.85 9.73
N LEU A 49 8.74 2.65 9.62
CA LEU A 49 7.39 2.20 9.33
C LEU A 49 7.22 1.67 7.90
N THR A 50 7.67 2.40 6.87
CA THR A 50 7.61 2.00 5.46
C THR A 50 8.38 0.70 5.23
N THR A 51 9.56 0.54 5.83
CA THR A 51 10.34 -0.71 5.76
C THR A 51 9.56 -1.89 6.35
N ARG A 52 9.03 -1.76 7.58
CA ARG A 52 8.25 -2.82 8.23
C ARG A 52 6.96 -3.15 7.46
N LEU A 53 6.31 -2.12 6.92
CA LEU A 53 5.11 -2.27 6.10
C LEU A 53 5.42 -3.05 4.82
N ARG A 54 6.54 -2.74 4.15
CA ARG A 54 7.02 -3.50 2.98
C ARG A 54 7.26 -4.97 3.35
N GLU A 55 7.97 -5.24 4.44
CA GLU A 55 8.22 -6.61 4.91
C GLU A 55 6.93 -7.40 5.14
N GLU A 56 5.96 -6.81 5.84
CA GLU A 56 4.67 -7.43 6.11
C GLU A 56 3.86 -7.71 4.83
N LEU A 57 3.83 -6.75 3.89
CA LEU A 57 3.15 -6.94 2.62
C LEU A 57 3.85 -7.99 1.74
N LEU A 58 5.18 -8.12 1.81
CA LEU A 58 5.93 -9.17 1.11
C LEU A 58 5.60 -10.56 1.68
N LEU A 59 5.49 -10.69 3.00
CA LEU A 59 5.03 -11.93 3.64
C LEU A 59 3.61 -12.27 3.19
N GLN A 60 2.73 -11.26 3.14
CA GLN A 60 1.37 -11.46 2.67
C GLN A 60 1.31 -11.86 1.20
N ALA A 61 2.10 -11.22 0.33
CA ALA A 61 2.13 -11.51 -1.10
C ALA A 61 2.49 -12.97 -1.39
N GLN A 62 3.37 -13.57 -0.56
CA GLN A 62 3.74 -14.99 -0.65
C GLN A 62 2.56 -15.94 -0.40
N THR A 63 1.57 -15.51 0.40
CA THR A 63 0.34 -16.29 0.63
C THR A 63 -0.61 -16.26 -0.57
N ARG A 64 -0.38 -15.37 -1.55
CA ARG A 64 -1.25 -15.12 -2.72
C ARG A 64 -2.67 -14.70 -2.36
N LEU A 65 -2.89 -14.22 -1.14
CA LEU A 65 -4.18 -13.71 -0.66
C LEU A 65 -4.05 -12.21 -0.32
N PRO A 66 -5.11 -11.41 -0.52
CA PRO A 66 -5.12 -10.04 -0.03
C PRO A 66 -5.20 -9.99 1.51
N ILE A 67 -4.66 -8.93 2.10
CA ILE A 67 -4.84 -8.60 3.53
C ILE A 67 -5.76 -7.40 3.67
N THR A 68 -6.62 -7.40 4.68
CA THR A 68 -7.43 -6.21 4.95
C THR A 68 -6.60 -5.15 5.66
N TYR A 69 -6.87 -3.87 5.44
CA TYR A 69 -6.18 -2.81 6.17
C TYR A 69 -6.27 -2.95 7.70
N ALA A 70 -7.38 -3.50 8.22
CA ALA A 70 -7.54 -3.79 9.64
C ALA A 70 -6.53 -4.84 10.12
N ARG A 71 -6.41 -5.96 9.40
CA ARG A 71 -5.44 -7.01 9.74
C ARG A 71 -4.00 -6.57 9.54
N LEU A 72 -3.73 -5.74 8.53
CA LEU A 72 -2.43 -5.14 8.31
C LEU A 72 -2.06 -4.22 9.47
N ALA A 73 -2.99 -3.36 9.92
CA ALA A 73 -2.77 -2.52 11.09
C ALA A 73 -2.56 -3.34 12.37
N GLU A 74 -3.26 -4.47 12.53
CA GLU A 74 -3.05 -5.38 13.66
C GLU A 74 -1.67 -6.07 13.64
N SER A 75 -1.13 -6.40 12.46
CA SER A 75 0.20 -7.02 12.35
C SER A 75 1.35 -6.04 12.50
N MET A 76 1.14 -4.76 12.18
CA MET A 76 2.05 -3.69 12.53
C MET A 76 2.00 -3.43 14.04
N VAL A 77 2.92 -4.03 14.80
CA VAL A 77 3.03 -3.87 16.27
C VAL A 77 3.09 -2.38 16.66
N GLY A 78 1.95 -1.76 16.99
CA GLY A 78 1.85 -0.35 17.35
C GLY A 78 0.44 0.23 17.24
N SER A 79 0.15 1.28 18.01
CA SER A 79 -1.08 2.07 17.87
C SER A 79 -0.90 3.16 16.82
N GLU A 80 -0.44 2.79 15.62
CA GLU A 80 -0.25 3.76 14.54
C GLU A 80 -1.61 4.23 14.03
N ALA A 81 -1.79 5.54 13.93
CA ALA A 81 -3.02 6.11 13.39
C ALA A 81 -3.17 5.72 11.91
N THR A 82 -4.39 5.47 11.45
CA THR A 82 -4.69 5.11 10.05
C THR A 82 -4.01 6.02 9.02
N GLY A 83 -3.95 7.32 9.27
CA GLY A 83 -3.30 8.28 8.37
C GLY A 83 -1.80 8.05 8.19
N VAL A 84 -1.14 7.49 9.21
CA VAL A 84 0.30 7.16 9.20
C VAL A 84 0.55 5.94 8.32
N ILE A 85 -0.26 4.87 8.46
CA ILE A 85 -0.19 3.69 7.58
C ILE A 85 -0.48 4.08 6.13
N ARG A 86 -1.50 4.93 5.89
CA ARG A 86 -1.79 5.45 4.54
C ARG A 86 -0.58 6.16 3.94
N GLY A 87 0.02 7.09 4.67
CA GLY A 87 1.20 7.83 4.18
C GLY A 87 2.37 6.90 3.84
N ALA A 88 2.60 5.87 4.66
CA ALA A 88 3.62 4.86 4.37
C ALA A 88 3.29 4.00 3.15
N LEU A 89 2.01 3.64 2.94
CA LEU A 89 1.58 2.95 1.72
C LEU A 89 1.74 3.83 0.47
N GLU A 90 1.43 5.12 0.57
CA GLU A 90 1.61 6.07 -0.54
C GLU A 90 3.10 6.24 -0.88
N GLN A 91 3.98 6.34 0.11
CA GLN A 91 5.43 6.36 -0.12
C GLN A 91 5.90 5.08 -0.80
N LEU A 92 5.45 3.92 -0.31
CA LEU A 92 5.81 2.63 -0.89
C LEU A 92 5.38 2.52 -2.36
N MET A 93 4.24 3.13 -2.73
CA MET A 93 3.81 3.19 -4.13
C MET A 93 4.71 4.07 -5.00
N ASP A 94 5.26 5.16 -4.46
CA ASP A 94 6.25 5.98 -5.18
C ASP A 94 7.53 5.16 -5.41
N ASP A 95 8.03 4.51 -4.37
CA ASP A 95 9.26 3.72 -4.43
C ASP A 95 9.12 2.55 -5.44
N ASP A 96 7.99 1.83 -5.39
CA ASP A 96 7.69 0.75 -6.34
C ASP A 96 7.63 1.28 -7.79
N ALA A 97 7.01 2.45 -8.01
CA ALA A 97 6.87 3.03 -9.33
C ALA A 97 8.21 3.55 -9.89
N ASP A 98 9.03 4.17 -9.05
CA ASP A 98 10.38 4.63 -9.41
C ASP A 98 11.31 3.47 -9.78
N GLU A 99 11.14 2.31 -9.13
CA GLU A 99 11.85 1.08 -9.46
C GLU A 99 11.21 0.28 -10.63
N GLY A 100 10.05 0.70 -11.14
CA GLY A 100 9.31 -0.01 -12.19
C GLY A 100 8.71 -1.35 -11.72
N LEU A 101 8.58 -1.53 -10.41
CA LEU A 101 8.01 -2.71 -9.76
C LEU A 101 6.47 -2.65 -9.75
N PRO A 102 5.78 -3.79 -9.56
CA PRO A 102 4.35 -3.78 -9.28
C PRO A 102 4.05 -3.12 -7.93
N LEU A 103 2.91 -2.42 -7.84
CA LEU A 103 2.51 -1.74 -6.61
C LEU A 103 2.17 -2.77 -5.53
N LEU A 104 3.07 -2.98 -4.57
CA LEU A 104 2.89 -3.95 -3.50
C LEU A 104 1.72 -3.56 -2.57
N ALA A 105 1.42 -2.26 -2.47
CA ALA A 105 0.24 -1.74 -1.79
C ALA A 105 -1.09 -2.33 -2.33
N ALA A 106 -1.12 -2.89 -3.55
CA ALA A 106 -2.29 -3.58 -4.11
C ALA A 106 -2.69 -4.86 -3.33
N VAL A 107 -1.81 -5.41 -2.50
CA VAL A 107 -2.08 -6.55 -1.61
C VAL A 107 -3.01 -6.16 -0.45
N ALA A 108 -3.06 -4.88 -0.09
CA ALA A 108 -3.88 -4.37 0.99
C ALA A 108 -5.23 -3.84 0.48
N VAL A 109 -6.33 -4.34 1.07
CA VAL A 109 -7.69 -4.06 0.60
C VAL A 109 -8.64 -3.67 1.75
N LYS A 110 -9.80 -3.12 1.41
CA LYS A 110 -10.90 -2.96 2.37
C LYS A 110 -11.55 -4.32 2.64
N SER A 111 -12.17 -4.48 3.81
CA SER A 111 -12.84 -5.74 4.17
C SER A 111 -14.17 -5.99 3.44
N LEU A 112 -14.75 -4.96 2.81
CA LEU A 112 -16.06 -5.03 2.17
C LEU A 112 -15.93 -5.48 0.71
N ASP A 113 -16.83 -6.37 0.28
CA ASP A 113 -17.08 -6.76 -1.12
C ASP A 113 -17.27 -5.49 -1.97
N PRO A 114 -16.48 -5.24 -3.04
CA PRO A 114 -15.65 -6.17 -3.84
C PRO A 114 -14.23 -6.50 -3.36
N GLY A 115 -13.80 -6.06 -2.18
CA GLY A 115 -12.45 -6.30 -1.68
C GLY A 115 -11.40 -5.48 -2.42
N LEU A 116 -11.74 -4.25 -2.81
CA LEU A 116 -10.82 -3.31 -3.46
C LEU A 116 -10.00 -2.49 -2.45
N PRO A 117 -8.83 -1.98 -2.84
CA PRO A 117 -8.15 -0.89 -2.16
C PRO A 117 -9.07 0.31 -1.94
N ALA A 118 -8.72 1.15 -0.98
CA ALA A 118 -9.46 2.38 -0.75
C ALA A 118 -9.23 3.41 -1.89
N PRO A 119 -10.16 4.37 -2.13
CA PRO A 119 -10.04 5.31 -3.25
C PRO A 119 -8.75 6.12 -3.30
N TRP A 120 -8.09 6.35 -2.16
CA TRP A 120 -6.80 7.03 -2.12
C TRP A 120 -5.71 6.26 -2.88
N PHE A 121 -5.74 4.93 -2.91
CA PHE A 121 -4.79 4.11 -3.67
C PHE A 121 -4.88 4.41 -5.16
N PHE A 122 -6.08 4.45 -5.73
CA PHE A 122 -6.26 4.76 -7.16
C PHE A 122 -5.94 6.21 -7.50
N ARG A 123 -6.23 7.15 -6.58
CA ARG A 123 -5.81 8.55 -6.73
C ARG A 123 -4.29 8.65 -6.76
N LYS A 124 -3.61 8.00 -5.81
CA LYS A 124 -2.14 7.94 -5.78
C LYS A 124 -1.57 7.29 -7.05
N ALA A 125 -2.15 6.17 -7.50
CA ALA A 125 -1.76 5.50 -8.74
C ALA A 125 -1.95 6.39 -9.99
N LYS A 126 -2.94 7.28 -9.98
CA LYS A 126 -3.16 8.28 -11.02
C LYS A 126 -2.12 9.41 -10.95
N ASP A 127 -1.80 9.87 -9.76
CA ASP A 127 -0.80 10.93 -9.54
C ASP A 127 0.60 10.50 -10.01
N ILE A 128 0.96 9.23 -9.84
CA ILE A 128 2.21 8.63 -10.36
C ILE A 128 2.11 8.18 -11.84
N GLY A 129 0.94 8.33 -12.48
CA GLY A 129 0.75 8.04 -13.91
C GLY A 129 0.53 6.57 -14.28
N LEU A 130 0.30 5.68 -13.30
CA LEU A 130 0.06 4.25 -13.55
C LEU A 130 -1.43 3.90 -13.79
N PHE A 131 -2.35 4.78 -13.38
CA PHE A 131 -3.79 4.57 -13.52
C PHE A 131 -4.48 5.74 -14.23
N VAL A 132 -5.28 5.43 -15.26
CA VAL A 132 -6.07 6.40 -16.03
C VAL A 132 -7.53 5.93 -16.02
N GLY A 133 -8.23 6.18 -14.92
CA GLY A 133 -9.64 5.82 -14.74
C GLY A 133 -10.25 6.49 -13.52
N ASP A 134 -11.51 6.16 -13.22
CA ASP A 134 -12.18 6.57 -11.98
C ASP A 134 -11.96 5.50 -10.88
N PRO A 135 -11.55 5.89 -9.65
CA PRO A 135 -11.46 5.00 -8.49
C PRO A 135 -12.72 4.18 -8.14
N VAL A 136 -13.90 4.48 -8.70
CA VAL A 136 -15.14 3.73 -8.45
C VAL A 136 -15.62 2.85 -9.60
N ASP A 137 -14.95 2.91 -10.75
CA ASP A 137 -15.39 2.22 -11.97
C ASP A 137 -14.76 0.85 -12.18
N LEU A 138 -15.25 0.10 -13.17
CA LEU A 138 -14.75 -1.24 -13.53
C LEU A 138 -13.25 -1.23 -13.88
N GLU A 139 -12.73 -0.10 -14.36
CA GLU A 139 -11.31 0.11 -14.63
C GLU A 139 -10.46 0.02 -13.36
N ALA A 140 -10.97 0.49 -12.22
CA ALA A 140 -10.29 0.35 -10.92
C ALA A 140 -10.17 -1.12 -10.53
N TYR A 141 -11.21 -1.93 -10.78
CA TYR A 141 -11.17 -3.37 -10.54
C TYR A 141 -10.14 -4.07 -11.43
N ALA A 142 -10.15 -3.77 -12.73
CA ALA A 142 -9.20 -4.35 -13.68
C ALA A 142 -7.74 -3.93 -13.36
N PHE A 143 -7.53 -2.67 -12.97
CA PHE A 143 -6.23 -2.17 -12.53
C PHE A 143 -5.75 -2.87 -11.27
N HIS A 144 -6.59 -2.94 -10.23
CA HIS A 144 -6.26 -3.61 -8.98
C HIS A 144 -5.94 -5.08 -9.18
N ALA A 145 -6.78 -5.81 -9.93
CA ALA A 145 -6.54 -7.23 -10.22
C ALA A 145 -5.19 -7.47 -10.91
N ARG A 146 -4.82 -6.59 -11.86
CA ARG A 146 -3.52 -6.66 -12.54
C ARG A 146 -2.36 -6.40 -11.60
N GLU A 147 -2.40 -5.32 -10.82
CA GLU A 147 -1.31 -4.98 -9.90
C GLU A 147 -1.17 -6.02 -8.77
N PHE A 148 -2.28 -6.47 -8.20
CA PHE A 148 -2.29 -7.56 -7.23
C PHE A 148 -1.64 -8.82 -7.80
N TYR A 149 -2.03 -9.24 -9.01
CA TYR A 149 -1.45 -10.42 -9.65
C TYR A 149 0.06 -10.27 -9.91
N ARG A 150 0.50 -9.10 -10.40
CA ARG A 150 1.93 -8.84 -10.62
C ARG A 150 2.72 -8.89 -9.30
N ALA A 151 2.20 -8.29 -8.23
CA ALA A 151 2.85 -8.27 -6.92
C ALA A 151 2.99 -9.68 -6.34
N ILE A 152 1.90 -10.47 -6.30
CA ILE A 152 1.98 -11.84 -5.79
C ILE A 152 2.82 -12.76 -6.68
N HIS A 153 2.92 -12.50 -7.98
CA HIS A 153 3.75 -13.31 -8.87
C HIS A 153 5.23 -13.00 -8.70
N LEU A 154 5.59 -11.72 -8.59
CA LEU A 154 6.96 -11.28 -8.35
C LEU A 154 7.49 -11.80 -7.00
N HIS A 155 6.62 -11.84 -5.98
CA HIS A 155 7.02 -12.14 -4.61
C HIS A 155 6.57 -13.50 -4.09
N ALA A 156 5.81 -14.29 -4.84
CA ALA A 156 5.64 -15.70 -4.55
C ALA A 156 6.98 -16.38 -4.75
N GLY A 157 7.71 -16.57 -3.65
CA GLY A 157 9.11 -16.95 -3.63
C GLY A 157 9.46 -18.05 -4.63
N ASN A 158 10.72 -18.01 -5.09
CA ASN A 158 11.38 -18.99 -5.94
C ASN A 158 11.34 -20.41 -5.34
N GLY A 159 10.15 -21.00 -5.25
CA GLY A 159 9.98 -22.43 -5.14
C GLY A 159 10.51 -23.00 -6.43
N GLN A 160 11.70 -23.59 -6.37
CA GLN A 160 12.23 -24.47 -7.40
C GLN A 160 11.10 -25.36 -7.94
N GLY A 161 10.67 -25.09 -9.16
CA GLY A 161 9.48 -25.71 -9.73
C GLY A 161 9.12 -25.11 -11.09
N SER A 162 9.91 -25.45 -12.09
CA SER A 162 9.64 -25.45 -13.54
C SER A 162 8.78 -24.34 -14.14
N GLY A 163 9.37 -23.68 -15.15
CA GLY A 163 8.73 -22.68 -15.99
C GLY A 163 7.28 -23.01 -16.36
N ALA A 164 6.36 -22.24 -15.78
CA ALA A 164 5.05 -22.01 -16.37
C ALA A 164 5.17 -20.71 -17.17
N THR A 165 5.55 -20.86 -18.43
CA THR A 165 5.36 -19.85 -19.48
C THR A 165 3.94 -19.29 -19.34
N LEU A 166 3.84 -17.98 -19.08
CA LEU A 166 2.59 -17.25 -19.23
C LEU A 166 2.01 -17.59 -20.63
N PRO A 167 0.76 -18.04 -20.75
CA PRO A 167 0.16 -18.15 -22.07
C PRO A 167 0.11 -16.74 -22.69
N PRO A 168 0.51 -16.58 -23.96
CA PRO A 168 0.40 -15.28 -24.63
C PRO A 168 -1.06 -14.85 -24.61
N VAL A 169 -1.30 -13.59 -24.21
CA VAL A 169 -2.61 -12.93 -24.37
C VAL A 169 -2.93 -12.95 -25.86
N LEU A 170 -3.89 -13.81 -26.24
CA LEU A 170 -4.42 -13.84 -27.60
C LEU A 170 -5.19 -12.54 -27.85
N PRO A 171 -4.90 -11.80 -28.94
CA PRO A 171 -5.70 -10.65 -29.30
C PRO A 171 -7.14 -11.08 -29.62
N PRO A 172 -8.14 -10.19 -29.39
CA PRO A 172 -9.54 -10.53 -29.60
C PRO A 172 -9.76 -10.94 -31.05
N ALA A 173 -10.40 -12.10 -31.24
CA ALA A 173 -10.76 -12.60 -32.56
C ALA A 173 -11.65 -11.59 -33.27
N SER A 174 -11.16 -11.04 -34.39
CA SER A 174 -11.95 -10.22 -35.29
C SER A 174 -13.08 -11.07 -35.87
N ARG A 175 -14.32 -10.59 -35.75
CA ARG A 175 -15.50 -11.18 -36.38
C ARG A 175 -15.94 -10.31 -37.55
#